data_AF-A0A6M1SBU6-F1
#
_entry.id   AF-A0A6M1SBU6-F1
#
_cell.length_a   1.000
_cell.length_b   1.000
_cell.length_c   1.000
_cell.angle_alpha   90.00
_cell.angle_beta   90.00
_cell.angle_gamma   90.00
#
_symmetry.space_group_name_H-M   'P 1'
#
loop_
_entity.id
_entity.type
_entity.pdbx_description
1 polymer ?
#
loop_
_entity_poly.entity_id
_entity_poly.type
_entity_poly.pdbx_seq_one_letter_code
_entity_poly.pdbx_strand_id
1 'polypeptide(L)'
;MPRAYPQSETAGLSRDPAAGEWQALRGELVALLDKVESRYAPAEAEAPEPAVSALSRRMQHLRDQVEAPEPTLRRREALRTVKRAVDRFSERDDDEAPVVDDLTSAIAEIRSRQGAPGQPAPMPMRRVSDGGEIRELNGLVTGMTQRLERLEGELKSQRSNAGSVREVASQVEQLTQVVELLAGAIGETGQVKRLEGQIAALSVMIEQAPKTDLSAINQRLDDVSATVGKLAELQAQQMEREIGREQRAMPEIAKMAPAMEGIEASVRSVYDRIDAIERNVAMSSVDFERLTGEMAAFTQAMKDNTAAPKALIGLVETMADRIEAIEGNAEVQALKGEIAGLRAAVLQGIEPRFVRLENQIEALSDRIVPVDTSVVENQLTALMARMDDAGAQLDGLARLYNSGDDRPDFESLATMVAERTSEAVARKATAPVAMFGADSLKSIEDRITGLIKSAARRRTMKALRISWRPGPPRRWRARCRRRRTRTAISTRSKSA
;
A
#
# COMPACT_ATOMS: atom_id res chain seq x y z
N MET A 1 5.97 33.44 -43.40
CA MET A 1 5.37 32.11 -43.62
C MET A 1 5.38 31.33 -42.32
N PRO A 2 4.29 31.37 -41.52
CA PRO A 2 4.16 30.53 -40.33
C PRO A 2 3.66 29.15 -40.76
N ARG A 3 4.40 28.07 -40.42
CA ARG A 3 3.94 26.69 -40.62
C ARG A 3 3.02 26.31 -39.46
N ALA A 4 1.73 26.25 -39.73
CA ALA A 4 0.76 25.56 -38.90
C ALA A 4 1.01 24.04 -38.98
N TYR A 5 1.10 23.37 -37.83
CA TYR A 5 0.96 21.92 -37.74
C TYR A 5 -0.51 21.57 -37.45
N PRO A 6 -1.04 20.49 -38.05
CA PRO A 6 -2.44 20.12 -37.92
C PRO A 6 -2.73 19.49 -36.54
N GLN A 7 -3.82 19.90 -35.92
CA GLN A 7 -4.43 19.19 -34.79
C GLN A 7 -5.00 17.88 -35.31
N SER A 8 -4.38 16.76 -34.92
CA SER A 8 -4.95 15.43 -35.15
C SER A 8 -6.06 15.18 -34.14
N GLU A 9 -7.29 15.11 -34.63
CA GLU A 9 -8.43 14.49 -33.94
C GLU A 9 -8.02 13.12 -33.40
N THR A 10 -8.11 12.95 -32.09
CA THR A 10 -8.15 11.64 -31.44
C THR A 10 -9.38 11.61 -30.51
N ALA A 11 -10.55 11.72 -31.13
CA ALA A 11 -11.77 11.20 -30.55
C ALA A 11 -11.81 9.69 -30.84
N GLY A 12 -11.57 8.86 -29.83
CA GLY A 12 -11.80 7.42 -29.96
C GLY A 12 -10.82 6.52 -29.22
N LEU A 13 -10.68 6.67 -27.90
CA LEU A 13 -10.18 5.57 -27.06
C LEU A 13 -11.08 5.46 -25.83
N SER A 14 -11.90 4.40 -25.86
CA SER A 14 -12.37 3.62 -24.71
C SER A 14 -12.84 4.43 -23.49
N ARG A 15 -14.14 4.72 -23.46
CA ARG A 15 -14.85 5.06 -22.22
C ARG A 15 -14.86 3.81 -21.34
N ASP A 16 -13.84 3.72 -20.47
CA ASP A 16 -13.67 2.63 -19.53
C ASP A 16 -14.92 2.56 -18.61
N PRO A 17 -15.65 1.43 -18.55
CA PRO A 17 -16.78 1.30 -17.64
C PRO A 17 -16.36 1.45 -16.16
N ALA A 18 -15.11 1.11 -15.86
CA ALA A 18 -14.48 1.29 -14.55
C ALA A 18 -14.34 2.77 -14.14
N ALA A 19 -14.31 3.72 -15.09
CA ALA A 19 -14.30 5.14 -14.76
C ALA A 19 -15.67 5.63 -14.26
N GLY A 20 -16.76 5.03 -14.76
CA GLY A 20 -18.11 5.28 -14.29
C GLY A 20 -18.38 4.70 -12.90
N GLU A 21 -17.86 3.50 -12.63
CA GLU A 21 -17.91 2.87 -11.30
C GLU A 21 -17.13 3.69 -10.26
N TRP A 22 -15.97 4.23 -10.64
CA TRP A 22 -15.23 5.16 -9.80
C TRP A 22 -15.98 6.46 -9.52
N GLN A 23 -16.71 6.99 -10.52
CA GLN A 23 -17.58 8.16 -10.33
C GLN A 23 -18.81 7.82 -9.47
N ALA A 24 -19.34 6.61 -9.56
CA ALA A 24 -20.44 6.13 -8.72
C ALA A 24 -19.99 5.98 -7.25
N LEU A 25 -18.85 5.32 -7.01
CA LEU A 25 -18.25 5.19 -5.67
C LEU A 25 -17.89 6.56 -5.07
N ARG A 26 -17.44 7.50 -5.91
CA ARG A 26 -17.19 8.88 -5.48
C ARG A 26 -18.50 9.61 -5.12
N GLY A 27 -19.57 9.41 -5.90
CA GLY A 27 -20.89 9.94 -5.58
C GLY A 27 -21.45 9.36 -4.29
N GLU A 28 -21.24 8.06 -4.05
CA GLU A 28 -21.65 7.39 -2.80
C GLU A 28 -20.85 7.88 -1.59
N LEU A 29 -19.54 8.10 -1.73
CA LEU A 29 -18.71 8.69 -0.67
C LEU A 29 -19.14 10.13 -0.33
N VAL A 30 -19.46 10.94 -1.34
CA VAL A 30 -19.98 12.30 -1.13
C VAL A 30 -21.35 12.26 -0.45
N ALA A 31 -22.23 11.35 -0.85
CA ALA A 31 -23.54 11.17 -0.20
C ALA A 31 -23.42 10.66 1.24
N LEU A 32 -22.44 9.80 1.54
CA LEU A 32 -22.15 9.36 2.90
C LEU A 32 -21.55 10.49 3.75
N LEU A 33 -20.70 11.33 3.18
CA LEU A 33 -20.18 12.53 3.83
C LEU A 33 -21.30 13.53 4.14
N ASP A 34 -22.22 13.78 3.21
CA ASP A 34 -23.39 14.65 3.41
C ASP A 34 -24.36 14.10 4.46
N LYS A 35 -24.55 12.77 4.49
CA LYS A 35 -25.35 12.07 5.51
C LYS A 35 -24.69 12.09 6.90
N VAL A 36 -23.37 12.19 6.95
CA VAL A 36 -22.60 12.34 8.18
C VAL A 36 -22.66 13.79 8.65
N GLU A 37 -22.44 14.76 7.76
CA GLU A 37 -22.55 16.19 8.05
C GLU A 37 -23.94 16.58 8.57
N SER A 38 -25.01 16.09 7.94
CA SER A 38 -26.39 16.28 8.41
C SER A 38 -26.71 15.61 9.76
N ARG A 39 -25.93 14.62 10.20
CA ARG A 39 -26.03 14.04 11.56
C ARG A 39 -25.24 14.82 12.59
N TYR A 40 -24.23 15.59 12.17
CA TYR A 40 -23.37 16.39 13.04
C TYR A 40 -23.67 17.89 13.00
N ALA A 41 -24.60 18.34 12.17
CA ALA A 41 -25.17 19.68 12.19
C ALA A 41 -26.45 19.68 13.05
N PRO A 42 -26.38 19.87 14.38
CA PRO A 42 -27.58 20.12 15.16
C PRO A 42 -28.18 21.46 14.69
N ALA A 43 -29.47 21.42 14.42
CA ALA A 43 -30.28 22.60 14.25
C ALA A 43 -30.43 23.31 15.61
N GLU A 44 -29.52 24.21 15.95
CA GLU A 44 -29.79 25.26 16.93
C GLU A 44 -28.85 26.44 16.72
N ALA A 45 -29.47 27.59 16.45
CA ALA A 45 -28.81 28.85 16.25
C ALA A 45 -28.42 29.45 17.60
N GLU A 46 -27.19 29.23 18.08
CA GLU A 46 -26.52 30.13 19.03
C GLU A 46 -25.02 29.79 19.12
N ALA A 47 -24.18 30.81 18.87
CA ALA A 47 -22.73 30.93 19.10
C ALA A 47 -21.76 29.83 18.56
N PRO A 48 -20.68 30.20 17.83
CA PRO A 48 -19.79 29.23 17.19
C PRO A 48 -18.76 28.62 18.16
N GLU A 49 -18.84 27.31 18.41
CA GLU A 49 -17.72 26.56 18.99
C GLU A 49 -16.56 26.38 17.98
N PRO A 50 -15.30 26.60 18.38
CA PRO A 50 -14.14 26.56 17.48
C PRO A 50 -13.75 25.14 17.04
N ALA A 51 -14.09 24.10 17.81
CA ALA A 51 -13.70 22.72 17.53
C ALA A 51 -14.52 22.08 16.40
N VAL A 52 -15.84 22.31 16.39
CA VAL A 52 -16.73 21.77 15.36
C VAL A 52 -16.45 22.46 14.02
N SER A 53 -16.26 23.78 14.04
CA SER A 53 -15.87 24.53 12.83
C SER A 53 -14.49 24.14 12.28
N ALA A 54 -13.56 23.65 13.10
CA ALA A 54 -12.28 23.12 12.64
C ALA A 54 -12.41 21.77 11.92
N LEU A 55 -13.30 20.88 12.42
CA LEU A 55 -13.62 19.63 11.73
C LEU A 55 -14.38 19.91 10.43
N SER A 56 -15.38 20.80 10.46
CA SER A 56 -16.12 21.24 9.26
C SER A 56 -15.18 21.85 8.23
N ARG A 57 -14.22 22.70 8.64
CA ARG A 57 -13.19 23.26 7.74
C ARG A 57 -12.25 22.19 7.19
N ARG A 58 -11.88 21.16 7.96
CA ARG A 58 -11.07 20.04 7.47
C ARG A 58 -11.86 19.15 6.50
N MET A 59 -13.14 18.93 6.75
CA MET A 59 -14.03 18.22 5.84
C MET A 59 -14.28 19.04 4.55
N GLN A 60 -14.45 20.36 4.66
CA GLN A 60 -14.50 21.28 3.53
C GLN A 60 -13.19 21.25 2.72
N HIS A 61 -12.04 21.24 3.41
CA HIS A 61 -10.72 21.14 2.78
C HIS A 61 -10.51 19.77 2.10
N LEU A 62 -10.99 18.68 2.68
CA LEU A 62 -10.96 17.35 2.07
C LEU A 62 -11.90 17.29 0.85
N ARG A 63 -13.06 17.94 0.93
CA ARG A 63 -13.97 18.11 -0.21
C ARG A 63 -13.29 18.91 -1.32
N ASP A 64 -12.64 20.03 -1.03
CA ASP A 64 -11.93 20.84 -2.01
C ASP A 64 -10.75 20.07 -2.63
N GLN A 65 -10.04 19.25 -1.86
CA GLN A 65 -9.00 18.34 -2.37
C GLN A 65 -9.55 17.24 -3.28
N VAL A 66 -10.77 16.76 -3.02
CA VAL A 66 -11.43 15.73 -3.83
C VAL A 66 -12.12 16.35 -5.05
N GLU A 67 -12.67 17.56 -4.94
CA GLU A 67 -13.37 18.33 -5.97
C GLU A 67 -12.39 18.94 -6.99
N ALA A 68 -11.16 19.27 -6.58
CA ALA A 68 -10.14 19.80 -7.48
C ALA A 68 -9.60 18.73 -8.48
N PRO A 69 -9.54 19.03 -9.80
CA PRO A 69 -9.00 18.15 -10.82
C PRO A 69 -7.45 18.16 -10.83
N GLU A 70 -6.81 17.81 -9.71
CA GLU A 70 -5.36 17.85 -9.52
C GLU A 70 -4.56 16.53 -9.74
N PRO A 71 -5.11 15.34 -10.05
CA PRO A 71 -4.27 14.16 -10.21
C PRO A 71 -3.49 14.18 -11.54
N THR A 72 -3.95 14.93 -12.55
CA THR A 72 -3.26 15.01 -13.85
C THR A 72 -2.07 15.97 -13.84
N LEU A 73 -2.13 17.04 -13.04
CA LEU A 73 -1.04 18.00 -12.86
C LEU A 73 0.08 17.39 -12.02
N ARG A 74 -0.23 16.77 -10.87
CA ARG A 74 0.77 16.06 -10.06
C ARG A 74 1.40 14.88 -10.81
N ARG A 75 0.62 14.12 -11.58
CA ARG A 75 1.16 13.05 -12.45
C ARG A 75 2.04 13.62 -13.56
N ARG A 76 1.69 14.75 -14.17
CA ARG A 76 2.53 15.42 -15.18
C ARG A 76 3.81 16.01 -14.60
N GLU A 77 3.76 16.53 -13.37
CA GLU A 77 4.95 17.05 -12.68
C GLU A 77 5.87 15.93 -12.20
N ALA A 78 5.32 14.83 -11.68
CA ALA A 78 6.04 13.60 -11.38
C ALA A 78 6.70 13.02 -12.65
N LEU A 79 5.97 12.99 -13.77
CA LEU A 79 6.53 12.55 -15.05
C LEU A 79 7.59 13.53 -15.60
N ARG A 80 7.48 14.84 -15.35
CA ARG A 80 8.53 15.82 -15.71
C ARG A 80 9.77 15.70 -14.82
N THR A 81 9.62 15.36 -13.55
CA THR A 81 10.75 15.11 -12.65
C THR A 81 11.43 13.79 -12.97
N VAL A 82 10.66 12.73 -13.25
CA VAL A 82 11.20 11.46 -13.76
C VAL A 82 11.87 11.68 -15.11
N LYS A 83 11.28 12.46 -16.02
CA LYS A 83 11.91 12.80 -17.30
C LYS A 83 13.23 13.55 -17.12
N ARG A 84 13.31 14.54 -16.21
CA ARG A 84 14.59 15.22 -15.88
C ARG A 84 15.61 14.28 -15.25
N ALA A 85 15.18 13.31 -14.45
CA ALA A 85 16.06 12.30 -13.87
C ALA A 85 16.57 11.33 -14.94
N VAL A 86 15.71 10.93 -15.88
CA VAL A 86 16.07 10.07 -17.03
C VAL A 86 16.97 10.82 -18.01
N ASP A 87 16.71 12.10 -18.29
CA ASP A 87 17.59 12.93 -19.13
C ASP A 87 18.98 13.08 -18.48
N ARG A 88 19.07 13.25 -17.15
CA ARG A 88 20.36 13.23 -16.42
C ARG A 88 21.08 11.88 -16.44
N PHE A 89 20.34 10.78 -16.50
CA PHE A 89 20.93 9.44 -16.62
C PHE A 89 21.37 9.17 -18.06
N SER A 90 20.59 9.60 -19.06
CA SER A 90 20.94 9.49 -20.48
C SER A 90 22.16 10.34 -20.84
N GLU A 91 22.27 11.55 -20.29
CA GLU A 91 23.42 12.44 -20.48
C GLU A 91 24.69 11.89 -19.79
N ARG A 92 24.53 11.06 -18.76
CA ARG A 92 25.64 10.37 -18.08
C ARG A 92 26.08 9.08 -18.78
N ASP A 93 25.21 8.46 -19.56
CA ASP A 93 25.57 7.35 -20.46
C ASP A 93 26.19 7.85 -21.79
N ASP A 94 26.02 9.12 -22.15
CA ASP A 94 26.65 9.76 -23.32
C ASP A 94 28.05 10.37 -23.03
N ASP A 95 28.44 10.51 -21.76
CA ASP A 95 29.77 10.99 -21.31
C ASP A 95 30.80 9.86 -21.07
N GLU A 96 30.45 8.60 -21.34
CA GLU A 96 31.44 7.54 -21.60
C GLU A 96 31.87 7.61 -23.08
N ALA A 97 33.06 8.18 -23.31
CA ALA A 97 33.66 8.36 -24.62
C ALA A 97 33.54 7.10 -25.52
N PRO A 98 33.09 7.23 -26.78
CA PRO A 98 32.82 6.08 -27.63
C PRO A 98 34.13 5.45 -28.13
N VAL A 99 34.40 4.21 -27.70
CA VAL A 99 35.46 3.30 -28.21
C VAL A 99 35.29 2.97 -29.71
N VAL A 100 34.28 3.53 -30.38
CA VAL A 100 33.94 3.31 -31.79
C VAL A 100 34.76 4.21 -32.73
N ASP A 101 35.19 5.41 -32.28
CA ASP A 101 35.94 6.36 -33.12
C ASP A 101 37.38 5.90 -33.42
N ASP A 102 37.98 5.10 -32.53
CA ASP A 102 39.30 4.50 -32.76
C ASP A 102 39.24 3.37 -33.81
N LEU A 103 38.12 2.65 -33.92
CA LEU A 103 37.93 1.60 -34.91
C LEU A 103 37.52 2.17 -36.28
N THR A 104 36.65 3.19 -36.32
CA THR A 104 36.26 3.86 -37.58
C THR A 104 37.41 4.70 -38.14
N SER A 105 38.24 5.33 -37.30
CA SER A 105 39.47 6.00 -37.76
C SER A 105 40.50 5.00 -38.32
N ALA A 106 40.68 3.83 -37.68
CA ALA A 106 41.53 2.76 -38.21
C ALA A 106 41.00 2.17 -39.54
N ILE A 107 39.68 2.02 -39.69
CA ILE A 107 39.05 1.56 -40.94
C ILE A 107 39.14 2.63 -42.04
N ALA A 108 39.04 3.92 -41.70
CA ALA A 108 39.23 5.01 -42.63
C ALA A 108 40.68 5.11 -43.10
N GLU A 109 41.67 4.83 -42.25
CA GLU A 109 43.09 4.77 -42.61
C GLU A 109 43.40 3.56 -43.52
N ILE A 110 42.77 2.41 -43.28
CA ILE A 110 42.92 1.22 -44.14
C ILE A 110 42.23 1.44 -45.50
N ARG A 111 41.09 2.13 -45.52
CA ARG A 111 40.38 2.47 -46.76
C ARG A 111 41.08 3.56 -47.56
N SER A 112 41.74 4.53 -46.91
CA SER A 112 42.54 5.56 -47.58
C SER A 112 43.82 5.00 -48.21
N ARG A 113 44.37 3.92 -47.63
CA ARG A 113 45.51 3.18 -48.20
C ARG A 113 45.14 2.23 -49.34
N GLN A 114 43.85 2.02 -49.64
CA GLN A 114 43.40 0.95 -50.57
C GLN A 114 42.46 1.39 -51.72
N GLY A 115 42.34 2.67 -52.11
CA GLY A 115 41.42 2.99 -53.21
C GLY A 115 41.73 4.21 -54.09
N ALA A 116 42.22 3.96 -55.31
CA ALA A 116 41.82 4.56 -56.60
C ALA A 116 42.72 4.02 -57.73
N PRO A 117 42.34 4.00 -59.04
CA PRO A 117 41.22 4.68 -59.72
C PRO A 117 40.37 3.68 -60.56
N GLY A 118 39.30 4.02 -61.29
CA GLY A 118 38.79 5.30 -61.75
C GLY A 118 37.43 5.17 -62.44
N GLN A 119 36.70 6.29 -62.41
CA GLN A 119 35.54 6.73 -63.19
C GLN A 119 35.83 6.81 -64.72
N PRO A 120 34.92 7.32 -65.61
CA PRO A 120 33.48 7.61 -65.54
C PRO A 120 32.66 7.13 -66.79
N ALA A 121 31.37 7.47 -66.79
CA ALA A 121 30.32 7.39 -67.84
C ALA A 121 30.63 8.20 -69.15
N PRO A 122 29.70 8.58 -70.08
CA PRO A 122 28.26 8.25 -70.34
C PRO A 122 27.89 8.08 -71.87
N MET A 123 26.58 7.87 -72.16
CA MET A 123 25.68 8.31 -73.29
C MET A 123 26.25 9.05 -74.55
N PRO A 124 25.51 9.34 -75.67
CA PRO A 124 24.16 8.95 -76.15
C PRO A 124 24.02 8.64 -77.69
N MET A 125 22.81 8.22 -78.11
CA MET A 125 22.06 8.42 -79.38
C MET A 125 22.77 8.89 -80.69
N ARG A 126 22.50 8.21 -81.84
CA ARG A 126 21.46 8.56 -82.87
C ARG A 126 21.78 8.05 -84.29
N ARG A 127 20.79 7.35 -84.86
CA ARG A 127 20.34 7.12 -86.28
C ARG A 127 21.33 6.77 -87.41
N VAL A 128 21.21 5.54 -87.95
CA VAL A 128 20.53 5.11 -89.21
C VAL A 128 21.28 5.52 -90.49
N SER A 129 21.83 4.51 -91.19
CA SER A 129 21.58 4.33 -92.62
C SER A 129 22.00 2.95 -93.13
N ASP A 130 21.26 2.56 -94.15
CA ASP A 130 21.02 1.23 -94.70
C ASP A 130 22.27 0.49 -95.20
N GLY A 131 22.20 -0.84 -95.15
CA GLY A 131 23.28 -1.80 -95.42
C GLY A 131 22.82 -3.20 -95.03
N GLY A 132 21.53 -3.48 -95.29
CA GLY A 132 20.72 -4.49 -94.63
C GLY A 132 21.26 -5.91 -94.71
N GLU A 133 21.89 -6.33 -95.80
CA GLU A 133 22.08 -7.77 -96.02
C GLU A 133 23.33 -8.34 -95.33
N ILE A 134 24.44 -7.60 -95.27
CA ILE A 134 25.60 -7.96 -94.43
C ILE A 134 25.29 -7.71 -92.94
N ARG A 135 24.42 -6.75 -92.63
CA ARG A 135 23.91 -6.55 -91.26
C ARG A 135 22.99 -7.66 -90.81
N GLU A 136 22.21 -8.29 -91.68
CA GLU A 136 21.36 -9.42 -91.31
C GLU A 136 22.19 -10.66 -90.98
N LEU A 137 23.21 -10.96 -91.78
CA LEU A 137 24.16 -12.04 -91.47
C LEU A 137 24.97 -11.74 -90.20
N ASN A 138 25.49 -10.53 -90.05
CA ASN A 138 26.11 -10.11 -88.79
C ASN A 138 25.11 -10.11 -87.62
N GLY A 139 23.83 -9.84 -87.86
CA GLY A 139 22.77 -9.87 -86.86
C GLY A 139 22.45 -11.30 -86.41
N LEU A 140 22.47 -12.27 -87.33
CA LEU A 140 22.29 -13.68 -87.02
C LEU A 140 23.51 -14.26 -86.30
N VAL A 141 24.73 -13.92 -86.74
CA VAL A 141 25.97 -14.34 -86.05
C VAL A 141 26.05 -13.66 -84.68
N THR A 142 25.78 -12.37 -84.57
CA THR A 142 25.70 -11.67 -83.29
C THR A 142 24.60 -12.25 -82.42
N GLY A 143 23.46 -12.64 -83.00
CA GLY A 143 22.36 -13.30 -82.28
C GLY A 143 22.70 -14.70 -81.79
N MET A 144 23.46 -15.48 -82.57
CA MET A 144 24.01 -16.77 -82.13
C MET A 144 25.06 -16.58 -81.04
N THR A 145 25.95 -15.60 -81.16
CA THR A 145 26.92 -15.24 -80.12
C THR A 145 26.22 -14.78 -78.85
N GLN A 146 25.16 -13.96 -78.93
CA GLN A 146 24.37 -13.53 -77.78
C GLN A 146 23.62 -14.68 -77.12
N ARG A 147 23.13 -15.65 -77.92
CA ARG A 147 22.51 -16.87 -77.40
C ARG A 147 23.54 -17.79 -76.74
N LEU A 148 24.72 -17.93 -77.32
CA LEU A 148 25.83 -18.68 -76.72
C LEU A 148 26.33 -18.00 -75.46
N GLU A 149 26.44 -16.68 -75.42
CA GLU A 149 26.81 -15.90 -74.24
C GLU A 149 25.72 -16.00 -73.15
N ARG A 150 24.43 -16.02 -73.54
CA ARG A 150 23.32 -16.33 -72.62
C ARG A 150 23.41 -17.75 -72.09
N LEU A 151 23.64 -18.74 -72.94
CA LEU A 151 23.76 -20.14 -72.53
C LEU A 151 25.01 -20.37 -71.68
N GLU A 152 26.10 -19.67 -71.95
CA GLU A 152 27.30 -19.69 -71.12
C GLU A 152 27.06 -19.02 -69.77
N GLY A 153 26.32 -17.90 -69.75
CA GLY A 153 25.87 -17.25 -68.53
C GLY A 153 24.94 -18.15 -67.71
N GLU A 154 24.06 -18.88 -68.38
CA GLU A 154 23.13 -19.84 -67.77
C GLU A 154 23.85 -21.11 -67.27
N LEU A 155 24.88 -21.59 -67.98
CA LEU A 155 25.76 -22.67 -67.52
C LEU A 155 26.64 -22.23 -66.35
N LYS A 156 27.16 -21.00 -66.36
CA LYS A 156 27.91 -20.43 -65.25
C LYS A 156 27.02 -20.24 -64.02
N SER A 157 25.78 -19.80 -64.19
CA SER A 157 24.82 -19.66 -63.09
C SER A 157 24.37 -21.03 -62.55
N GLN A 158 24.18 -22.03 -63.41
CA GLN A 158 23.92 -23.40 -62.97
C GLN A 158 25.12 -24.00 -62.22
N ARG A 159 26.34 -23.73 -62.68
CA ARG A 159 27.56 -24.17 -61.98
C ARG A 159 27.76 -23.48 -60.64
N SER A 160 27.44 -22.19 -60.52
CA SER A 160 27.44 -21.50 -59.22
C SER A 160 26.33 -22.02 -58.30
N ASN A 161 25.15 -22.37 -58.84
CA ASN A 161 24.08 -23.00 -58.09
C ASN A 161 24.44 -24.42 -57.62
N ALA A 162 25.18 -25.19 -58.41
CA ALA A 162 25.73 -26.47 -57.96
C ALA A 162 26.74 -26.28 -56.81
N GLY A 163 27.49 -25.18 -56.82
CA GLY A 163 28.33 -24.74 -55.70
C GLY A 163 27.52 -24.42 -54.44
N SER A 164 26.42 -23.65 -54.58
CA SER A 164 25.54 -23.33 -53.44
C SER A 164 24.81 -24.56 -52.89
N VAL A 165 24.41 -25.52 -53.72
CA VAL A 165 23.84 -26.80 -53.25
C VAL A 165 24.87 -27.61 -52.48
N ARG A 166 26.14 -27.60 -52.89
CA ARG A 166 27.22 -28.27 -52.16
C ARG A 166 27.52 -27.57 -50.82
N GLU A 167 27.43 -26.24 -50.79
CA GLU A 167 27.55 -25.46 -49.56
C GLU A 167 26.37 -25.70 -48.62
N VAL A 168 25.13 -25.76 -49.13
CA VAL A 168 23.95 -26.13 -48.34
C VAL A 168 24.06 -27.55 -47.81
N ALA A 169 24.57 -28.51 -48.59
CA ALA A 169 24.83 -29.87 -48.11
C ALA A 169 25.86 -29.90 -46.98
N SER A 170 26.95 -29.12 -47.10
CA SER A 170 27.95 -28.92 -46.05
C SER A 170 27.35 -28.26 -44.80
N GLN A 171 26.49 -27.25 -44.96
CA GLN A 171 25.79 -26.61 -43.84
C GLN A 171 24.80 -27.56 -43.17
N VAL A 172 24.11 -28.43 -43.92
CA VAL A 172 23.23 -29.45 -43.36
C VAL A 172 24.04 -30.52 -42.62
N GLU A 173 25.21 -30.90 -43.12
CA GLU A 173 26.14 -31.81 -42.42
C GLU A 173 26.63 -31.19 -41.11
N GLN A 174 27.02 -29.91 -41.12
CA GLN A 174 27.40 -29.15 -39.92
C GLN A 174 26.24 -29.05 -38.92
N LEU A 175 25.02 -28.74 -39.38
CA LEU A 175 23.84 -28.71 -38.52
C LEU A 175 23.51 -30.10 -37.96
N THR A 176 23.71 -31.16 -38.73
CA THR A 176 23.52 -32.54 -38.24
C THR A 176 24.52 -32.87 -37.13
N GLN A 177 25.79 -32.45 -37.29
CA GLN A 177 26.80 -32.63 -36.25
C GLN A 177 26.55 -31.77 -35.00
N VAL A 178 26.04 -30.55 -35.16
CA VAL A 178 25.59 -29.71 -34.04
C VAL A 178 24.38 -30.33 -33.35
N VAL A 179 23.44 -30.90 -34.09
CA VAL A 179 22.29 -31.61 -33.53
C VAL A 179 22.73 -32.88 -32.80
N GLU A 180 23.75 -33.59 -33.28
CA GLU A 180 24.33 -34.75 -32.58
C GLU A 180 25.08 -34.34 -31.31
N LEU A 181 25.82 -33.22 -31.33
CA LEU A 181 26.45 -32.63 -30.14
C LEU A 181 25.41 -32.11 -29.13
N LEU A 182 24.32 -31.48 -29.60
CA LEU A 182 23.21 -31.06 -28.76
C LEU A 182 22.44 -32.27 -28.22
N ALA A 183 22.25 -33.32 -29.00
CA ALA A 183 21.63 -34.57 -28.54
C ALA A 183 22.54 -35.32 -27.55
N GLY A 184 23.86 -35.23 -27.68
CA GLY A 184 24.82 -35.73 -26.70
C GLY A 184 24.82 -34.92 -25.40
N ALA A 185 24.80 -33.59 -25.51
CA ALA A 185 24.74 -32.68 -24.35
C ALA A 185 23.38 -32.70 -23.64
N ILE A 186 22.28 -32.93 -24.36
CA ILE A 186 20.92 -33.13 -23.82
C ILE A 186 20.74 -34.60 -23.36
N GLY A 187 21.48 -35.54 -23.95
CA GLY A 187 21.50 -36.97 -23.62
C GLY A 187 22.25 -37.31 -22.34
N GLU A 188 23.11 -36.43 -21.85
CA GLU A 188 23.51 -36.40 -20.44
C GLU A 188 22.33 -35.92 -19.57
N THR A 189 21.32 -36.78 -19.47
CA THR A 189 20.15 -36.72 -18.57
C THR A 189 20.49 -36.47 -17.09
N GLY A 190 21.77 -36.29 -16.74
CA GLY A 190 22.23 -35.83 -15.45
C GLY A 190 21.75 -34.43 -15.10
N GLN A 191 21.59 -33.50 -16.05
CA GLN A 191 21.02 -32.18 -15.72
C GLN A 191 19.53 -32.27 -15.35
N VAL A 192 18.73 -33.01 -16.12
CA VAL A 192 17.31 -33.20 -15.80
C VAL A 192 17.15 -34.00 -14.51
N LYS A 193 17.90 -35.08 -14.30
CA LYS A 193 17.88 -35.84 -13.04
C LYS A 193 18.38 -35.04 -11.83
N ARG A 194 19.32 -34.11 -12.02
CA ARG A 194 19.75 -33.17 -10.97
C ARG A 194 18.64 -32.17 -10.66
N LEU A 195 17.99 -31.62 -11.68
CA LEU A 195 16.84 -30.73 -11.50
C LEU A 195 15.69 -31.47 -10.83
N GLU A 196 15.39 -32.71 -11.23
CA GLU A 196 14.39 -33.57 -10.58
C GLU A 196 14.76 -33.88 -9.12
N GLY A 197 16.03 -34.19 -8.85
CA GLY A 197 16.53 -34.39 -7.49
C GLY A 197 16.45 -33.13 -6.61
N GLN A 198 16.76 -31.97 -7.18
CA GLN A 198 16.63 -30.67 -6.51
C GLN A 198 15.15 -30.31 -6.26
N ILE A 199 14.26 -30.58 -7.22
CA ILE A 199 12.82 -30.36 -7.07
C ILE A 199 12.23 -31.31 -6.02
N ALA A 200 12.68 -32.56 -5.98
CA ALA A 200 12.26 -33.52 -4.96
C ALA A 200 12.76 -33.10 -3.56
N ALA A 201 14.01 -32.65 -3.45
CA ALA A 201 14.56 -32.12 -2.19
C ALA A 201 13.80 -30.85 -1.74
N LEU A 202 13.50 -29.93 -2.66
CA LEU A 202 12.69 -28.74 -2.37
C LEU A 202 11.27 -29.11 -1.94
N SER A 203 10.66 -30.13 -2.55
CA SER A 203 9.32 -30.59 -2.19
C SER A 203 9.29 -31.14 -0.76
N VAL A 204 10.30 -31.91 -0.36
CA VAL A 204 10.45 -32.40 1.02
C VAL A 204 10.71 -31.24 1.99
N MET A 205 11.54 -30.27 1.63
CA MET A 205 11.78 -29.08 2.46
C MET A 205 10.53 -28.21 2.60
N ILE A 206 9.69 -28.10 1.58
CA ILE A 206 8.41 -27.36 1.63
C ILE A 206 7.38 -28.11 2.48
N GLU A 207 7.37 -29.45 2.44
CA GLU A 207 6.50 -30.27 3.27
C GLU A 207 6.89 -30.25 4.75
N GLN A 208 8.21 -30.19 5.03
CA GLN A 208 8.77 -30.07 6.37
C GLN A 208 8.87 -28.62 6.86
N ALA A 209 8.73 -27.62 5.98
CA ALA A 209 8.70 -26.23 6.37
C ALA A 209 7.52 -26.02 7.33
N PRO A 210 7.74 -25.37 8.49
CA PRO A 210 6.67 -25.10 9.44
C PRO A 210 5.63 -24.24 8.71
N LYS A 211 4.50 -24.85 8.36
CA LYS A 211 3.34 -24.12 7.85
C LYS A 211 3.06 -23.05 8.88
N THR A 212 3.25 -21.79 8.49
CA THR A 212 2.96 -20.65 9.35
C THR A 212 1.55 -20.83 9.85
N ASP A 213 1.40 -21.00 11.16
CA ASP A 213 0.12 -21.36 11.74
C ASP A 213 -0.82 -20.17 11.59
N LEU A 214 -1.62 -20.21 10.52
CA LEU A 214 -2.59 -19.16 10.18
C LEU A 214 -3.59 -18.95 11.32
N SER A 215 -3.82 -19.97 12.15
CA SER A 215 -4.67 -19.84 13.34
C SER A 215 -4.00 -18.99 14.42
N ALA A 216 -2.70 -19.19 14.67
CA ALA A 216 -1.93 -18.37 15.59
C ALA A 216 -1.77 -16.91 15.09
N ILE A 217 -1.65 -16.71 13.78
CA ILE A 217 -1.63 -15.37 13.18
C ILE A 217 -2.98 -14.67 13.34
N ASN A 218 -4.10 -15.37 13.10
CA ASN A 218 -5.43 -14.83 13.31
C ASN A 218 -5.69 -14.48 14.79
N GLN A 219 -5.30 -15.35 15.73
CA GLN A 219 -5.40 -15.05 17.16
C GLN A 219 -4.61 -13.78 17.53
N ARG A 220 -3.39 -13.63 17.00
CA ARG A 220 -2.60 -12.40 17.22
C ARG A 220 -3.24 -11.17 16.61
N LEU A 221 -3.88 -11.28 15.44
CA LEU A 221 -4.61 -10.18 14.82
C LEU A 221 -5.85 -9.79 15.64
N ASP A 222 -6.55 -10.76 16.21
CA ASP A 222 -7.68 -10.52 17.10
C ASP A 222 -7.22 -9.82 18.39
N ASP A 223 -6.10 -10.26 18.99
CA ASP A 223 -5.49 -9.62 20.16
C ASP A 223 -5.06 -8.17 19.87
N VAL A 224 -4.41 -7.94 18.73
CA VAL A 224 -4.03 -6.58 18.28
C VAL A 224 -5.27 -5.74 18.05
N SER A 225 -6.32 -6.28 17.44
CA SER A 225 -7.58 -5.55 17.22
C SER A 225 -8.27 -5.20 18.55
N ALA A 226 -8.25 -6.12 19.52
CA ALA A 226 -8.79 -5.87 20.86
C ALA A 226 -8.00 -4.80 21.62
N THR A 227 -6.67 -4.80 21.52
CA THR A 227 -5.83 -3.77 22.16
C THR A 227 -5.96 -2.41 21.48
N VAL A 228 -6.07 -2.35 20.16
CA VAL A 228 -6.37 -1.12 19.42
C VAL A 228 -7.76 -0.58 19.80
N GLY A 229 -8.75 -1.46 19.95
CA GLY A 229 -10.07 -1.09 20.46
C GLY A 229 -10.02 -0.46 21.85
N LYS A 230 -9.27 -1.05 22.78
CA LYS A 230 -9.04 -0.50 24.12
C LYS A 230 -8.28 0.83 24.11
N LEU A 231 -7.29 0.98 23.22
CA LEU A 231 -6.57 2.25 23.05
C LEU A 231 -7.49 3.35 22.52
N ALA A 232 -8.34 3.05 21.54
CA ALA A 232 -9.32 3.99 21.02
C ALA A 232 -10.33 4.39 22.11
N GLU A 233 -10.76 3.44 22.94
CA GLU A 233 -11.62 3.72 24.09
C GLU A 233 -10.92 4.60 25.14
N LEU A 234 -9.65 4.30 25.46
CA LEU A 234 -8.87 5.14 26.39
C LEU A 234 -8.61 6.54 25.81
N GLN A 235 -8.38 6.67 24.50
CA GLN A 235 -8.26 7.96 23.83
C GLN A 235 -9.58 8.73 23.87
N ALA A 236 -10.71 8.06 23.65
CA ALA A 236 -12.04 8.66 23.78
C ALA A 236 -12.30 9.15 25.22
N GLN A 237 -11.96 8.33 26.22
CA GLN A 237 -12.07 8.72 27.63
C GLN A 237 -11.12 9.85 28.01
N GLN A 238 -9.91 9.91 27.45
CA GLN A 238 -8.98 11.02 27.65
C GLN A 238 -9.52 12.31 27.04
N MET A 239 -10.01 12.23 25.80
CA MET A 239 -10.63 13.37 25.11
C MET A 239 -11.87 13.86 25.85
N GLU A 240 -12.73 12.97 26.36
CA GLU A 240 -13.91 13.34 27.15
C GLU A 240 -13.52 14.00 28.49
N ARG A 241 -12.43 13.55 29.12
CA ARG A 241 -11.89 14.21 30.33
C ARG A 241 -11.27 15.57 30.03
N GLU A 242 -10.62 15.74 28.89
CA GLU A 242 -10.06 17.03 28.46
C GLU A 242 -11.17 18.02 28.11
N ILE A 243 -12.15 17.61 27.29
CA ILE A 243 -13.34 18.39 26.98
C ILE A 243 -14.08 18.75 28.27
N GLY A 244 -14.25 17.80 29.19
CA GLY A 244 -14.88 18.07 30.48
C GLY A 244 -14.09 19.03 31.38
N ARG A 245 -12.76 19.10 31.26
CA ARG A 245 -11.92 20.10 31.95
C ARG A 245 -12.06 21.47 31.31
N GLU A 246 -12.03 21.56 29.99
CA GLU A 246 -12.20 22.82 29.24
C GLU A 246 -13.60 23.41 29.45
N GLN A 247 -14.64 22.58 29.37
CA GLN A 247 -16.03 23.00 29.65
C GLN A 247 -16.25 23.41 31.11
N ARG A 248 -15.51 22.85 32.07
CA ARG A 248 -15.52 23.32 33.49
C ARG A 248 -14.67 24.57 33.71
N ALA A 249 -13.68 24.83 32.87
CA ALA A 249 -12.85 26.04 32.92
C ALA A 249 -13.54 27.27 32.29
N MET A 250 -14.39 27.11 31.27
CA MET A 250 -15.20 28.22 30.73
C MET A 250 -16.04 28.99 31.78
N PRO A 251 -16.82 28.34 32.66
CA PRO A 251 -17.59 29.04 33.70
C PRO A 251 -16.71 29.58 34.83
N GLU A 252 -15.47 29.11 35.00
CA GLU A 252 -14.48 29.70 35.90
C GLU A 252 -13.96 31.04 35.38
N ILE A 253 -13.54 31.06 34.12
CA ILE A 253 -13.00 32.26 33.46
C ILE A 253 -14.07 33.35 33.38
N ALA A 254 -15.33 32.97 33.11
CA ALA A 254 -16.45 33.90 33.12
C ALA A 254 -16.71 34.55 34.50
N LYS A 255 -16.44 33.84 35.60
CA LYS A 255 -16.55 34.39 36.96
C LYS A 255 -15.36 35.27 37.35
N MET A 256 -14.20 35.08 36.72
CA MET A 256 -12.99 35.88 36.93
C MET A 256 -12.93 37.13 36.03
N ALA A 257 -13.75 37.20 34.98
CA ALA A 257 -13.86 38.34 34.07
C ALA A 257 -14.05 39.71 34.77
N PRO A 258 -14.98 39.90 35.73
CA PRO A 258 -15.16 41.21 36.37
C PRO A 258 -13.96 41.62 37.24
N ALA A 259 -13.25 40.66 37.83
CA ALA A 259 -12.03 40.94 38.59
C ALA A 259 -10.88 41.36 37.67
N MET A 260 -10.73 40.70 36.51
CA MET A 260 -9.74 41.06 35.51
C MET A 260 -9.99 42.45 34.93
N GLU A 261 -11.25 42.79 34.65
CA GLU A 261 -11.62 44.13 34.17
C GLU A 261 -11.29 45.22 35.20
N GLY A 262 -11.55 44.96 36.49
CA GLY A 262 -11.16 45.88 37.58
C GLY A 262 -9.65 46.07 37.69
N ILE A 263 -8.88 44.99 37.57
CA ILE A 263 -7.42 45.05 37.58
C ILE A 263 -6.90 45.83 36.35
N GLU A 264 -7.41 45.57 35.16
CA GLU A 264 -7.03 46.32 33.96
C GLU A 264 -7.34 47.81 34.06
N ALA A 265 -8.51 48.18 34.59
CA ALA A 265 -8.87 49.58 34.81
C ALA A 265 -7.91 50.26 35.79
N SER A 266 -7.52 49.57 36.88
CA SER A 266 -6.56 50.10 37.84
C SER A 266 -5.14 50.23 37.25
N VAL A 267 -4.69 49.29 36.43
CA VAL A 267 -3.39 49.38 35.74
C VAL A 267 -3.38 50.55 34.77
N ARG A 268 -4.44 50.76 33.99
CA ARG A 268 -4.56 51.93 33.08
C ARG A 268 -4.51 53.24 33.84
N SER A 269 -5.24 53.34 34.95
CA SER A 269 -5.20 54.52 35.83
C SER A 269 -3.77 54.81 36.29
N VAL A 270 -3.05 53.80 36.80
CA VAL A 270 -1.68 53.97 37.28
C VAL A 270 -0.75 54.45 36.16
N TYR A 271 -0.88 53.95 34.93
CA TYR A 271 -0.12 54.46 33.79
C TYR A 271 -0.47 55.91 33.45
N ASP A 272 -1.76 56.26 33.39
CA ASP A 272 -2.19 57.64 33.14
C ASP A 272 -1.62 58.61 34.19
N ARG A 273 -1.50 58.14 35.45
CA ARG A 273 -0.94 58.93 36.54
C ARG A 273 0.58 59.03 36.50
N ILE A 274 1.27 57.95 36.15
CA ILE A 274 2.72 57.95 35.91
C ILE A 274 3.05 58.94 34.78
N ASP A 275 2.28 58.95 33.70
CA ASP A 275 2.42 59.90 32.59
C ASP A 275 2.18 61.36 33.03
N ALA A 276 1.20 61.60 33.91
CA ALA A 276 0.95 62.93 34.48
C ALA A 276 2.13 63.41 35.33
N ILE A 277 2.70 62.52 36.16
CA ILE A 277 3.87 62.79 37.00
C ILE A 277 5.11 63.09 36.15
N GLU A 278 5.28 62.39 35.02
CA GLU A 278 6.36 62.66 34.08
C GLU A 278 6.24 64.07 33.48
N ARG A 279 5.04 64.44 33.01
CA ARG A 279 4.80 65.77 32.42
C ARG A 279 5.01 66.90 33.41
N ASN A 280 4.69 66.69 34.68
CA ASN A 280 4.78 67.70 35.73
C ASN A 280 6.08 67.62 36.54
N VAL A 281 7.01 66.73 36.16
CA VAL A 281 8.34 66.54 36.77
C VAL A 281 8.24 66.45 38.30
N ALA A 282 7.27 65.70 38.81
CA ALA A 282 6.97 65.65 40.24
C ALA A 282 7.76 64.56 41.00
N MET A 283 8.61 63.80 40.31
CA MET A 283 9.36 62.66 40.86
C MET A 283 10.77 62.57 40.27
N SER A 284 11.70 61.94 41.00
CA SER A 284 13.07 61.73 40.51
C SER A 284 13.10 60.76 39.31
N SER A 285 14.00 60.98 38.35
CA SER A 285 14.12 60.12 37.16
C SER A 285 14.46 58.66 37.51
N VAL A 286 15.27 58.46 38.56
CA VAL A 286 15.65 57.13 39.05
C VAL A 286 14.45 56.40 39.64
N ASP A 287 13.58 57.13 40.37
CA ASP A 287 12.40 56.51 40.97
C ASP A 287 11.37 56.11 39.90
N PHE A 288 11.27 56.93 38.86
CA PHE A 288 10.39 56.72 37.72
C PHE A 288 10.78 55.49 36.90
N GLU A 289 12.05 55.34 36.51
CA GLU A 289 12.52 54.18 35.73
C GLU A 289 12.30 52.85 36.45
N ARG A 290 12.54 52.84 37.77
CA ARG A 290 12.34 51.63 38.55
C ARG A 290 10.84 51.32 38.76
N LEU A 291 10.00 52.34 38.96
CA LEU A 291 8.55 52.15 39.11
C LEU A 291 7.92 51.59 37.82
N THR A 292 8.31 52.15 36.67
CA THR A 292 7.88 51.66 35.37
C THR A 292 8.39 50.23 35.10
N GLY A 293 9.60 49.90 35.54
CA GLY A 293 10.14 48.54 35.52
C GLY A 293 9.33 47.54 36.37
N GLU A 294 8.94 47.92 37.58
CA GLU A 294 8.08 47.09 38.46
C GLU A 294 6.68 46.89 37.87
N MET A 295 6.09 47.93 37.26
CA MET A 295 4.80 47.80 36.59
C MET A 295 4.85 46.92 35.33
N ALA A 296 5.96 46.99 34.57
CA ALA A 296 6.20 46.08 33.46
C ALA A 296 6.35 44.62 33.94
N ALA A 297 7.05 44.39 35.04
CA ALA A 297 7.16 43.06 35.64
C ALA A 297 5.80 42.52 36.12
N PHE A 298 4.97 43.38 36.73
CA PHE A 298 3.62 43.03 37.17
C PHE A 298 2.70 42.65 35.99
N THR A 299 2.67 43.46 34.94
CA THR A 299 1.83 43.20 33.75
C THR A 299 2.29 41.96 32.98
N GLN A 300 3.60 41.71 32.90
CA GLN A 300 4.14 40.48 32.32
C GLN A 300 3.75 39.25 33.15
N ALA A 301 3.85 39.32 34.48
CA ALA A 301 3.43 38.25 35.37
C ALA A 301 1.93 37.94 35.29
N MET A 302 1.09 38.96 35.09
CA MET A 302 -0.35 38.82 34.80
C MET A 302 -0.60 38.13 33.45
N LYS A 303 0.11 38.54 32.40
CA LYS A 303 -0.05 38.02 31.03
C LYS A 303 0.34 36.56 30.93
N ASP A 304 1.44 36.17 31.56
CA ASP A 304 1.93 34.81 31.48
C ASP A 304 1.03 33.82 32.25
N ASN A 305 0.15 34.30 33.16
CA ASN A 305 -0.74 33.50 34.01
C ASN A 305 -0.04 32.34 34.74
N THR A 306 1.30 32.35 34.76
CA THR A 306 2.18 31.35 35.37
C THR A 306 2.67 31.79 36.73
N ALA A 307 2.61 33.10 37.02
CA ALA A 307 3.00 33.63 38.31
C ALA A 307 2.05 33.12 39.39
N ALA A 308 2.60 32.53 40.45
CA ALA A 308 1.82 32.21 41.63
C ALA A 308 1.14 33.50 42.14
N PRO A 309 -0.14 33.46 42.55
CA PRO A 309 -0.86 34.66 42.99
C PRO A 309 -0.15 35.41 44.13
N LYS A 310 0.61 34.68 44.96
CA LYS A 310 1.48 35.27 46.00
C LYS A 310 2.59 36.17 45.43
N ALA A 311 3.14 35.83 44.27
CA ALA A 311 4.17 36.64 43.61
C ALA A 311 3.59 37.96 43.07
N LEU A 312 2.35 37.93 42.55
CA LEU A 312 1.65 39.14 42.11
C LEU A 312 1.37 40.09 43.29
N ILE A 313 0.93 39.55 44.42
CA ILE A 313 0.73 40.34 45.65
C ILE A 313 2.06 40.95 46.12
N GLY A 314 3.14 40.17 46.16
CA GLY A 314 4.47 40.67 46.56
C GLY A 314 5.01 41.76 45.64
N LEU A 315 4.77 41.68 44.32
CA LEU A 315 5.12 42.73 43.36
C LEU A 315 4.36 44.04 43.65
N VAL A 316 3.05 43.96 43.90
CA VAL A 316 2.23 45.13 44.23
C VAL A 316 2.62 45.72 45.59
N GLU A 317 2.95 44.90 46.59
CA GLU A 317 3.43 45.37 47.89
C GLU A 317 4.78 46.05 47.80
N THR A 318 5.72 45.50 47.01
CA THR A 318 7.02 46.14 46.76
C THR A 318 6.83 47.51 46.11
N MET A 319 5.91 47.62 45.14
CA MET A 319 5.58 48.88 44.48
C MET A 319 4.94 49.89 45.45
N ALA A 320 4.05 49.41 46.33
CA ALA A 320 3.40 50.24 47.35
C ALA A 320 4.38 50.78 48.39
N ASP A 321 5.23 49.92 48.97
CA ASP A 321 6.27 50.29 49.94
C ASP A 321 7.23 51.31 49.35
N ARG A 322 7.58 51.12 48.08
CA ARG A 322 8.52 51.99 47.39
C ARG A 322 7.95 53.37 47.11
N ILE A 323 6.68 53.46 46.71
CA ILE A 323 6.03 54.75 46.52
C ILE A 323 5.73 55.41 47.86
N GLU A 324 5.44 54.64 48.91
CA GLU A 324 5.28 55.18 50.26
C GLU A 324 6.53 55.95 50.72
N ALA A 325 7.72 55.42 50.41
CA ALA A 325 9.01 56.06 50.68
C ALA A 325 9.27 57.34 49.85
N ILE A 326 8.55 57.55 48.75
CA ILE A 326 8.64 58.78 47.97
C ILE A 326 7.78 59.85 48.65
N GLU A 327 8.45 60.87 49.19
CA GLU A 327 7.82 62.12 49.60
C GLU A 327 7.51 62.95 48.34
N GLY A 328 6.26 63.39 48.17
CA GLY A 328 5.89 64.04 46.93
C GLY A 328 4.57 64.80 46.96
N ASN A 329 4.39 65.59 45.91
CA ASN A 329 3.24 66.46 45.63
C ASN A 329 1.91 65.68 45.54
N ALA A 330 0.80 66.40 45.38
CA ALA A 330 -0.55 65.85 45.24
C ALA A 330 -0.67 64.73 44.18
N GLU A 331 0.21 64.72 43.18
CA GLU A 331 0.26 63.69 42.14
C GLU A 331 0.78 62.35 42.63
N VAL A 332 1.84 62.37 43.45
CA VAL A 332 2.40 61.18 44.11
C VAL A 332 1.41 60.64 45.15
N GLN A 333 0.67 61.51 45.85
CA GLN A 333 -0.38 61.09 46.78
C GLN A 333 -1.56 60.41 46.08
N ALA A 334 -1.95 60.90 44.90
CA ALA A 334 -2.96 60.24 44.09
C ALA A 334 -2.46 58.89 43.54
N LEU A 335 -1.20 58.80 43.09
CA LEU A 335 -0.58 57.54 42.68
C LEU A 335 -0.57 56.51 43.82
N LYS A 336 -0.30 56.94 45.07
CA LYS A 336 -0.44 56.09 46.27
C LYS A 336 -1.86 55.53 46.39
N GLY A 337 -2.88 56.37 46.19
CA GLY A 337 -4.28 55.96 46.20
C GLY A 337 -4.62 54.96 45.09
N GLU A 338 -4.11 55.17 43.89
CA GLU A 338 -4.35 54.28 42.75
C GLU A 338 -3.69 52.91 42.92
N ILE A 339 -2.49 52.86 43.51
CA ILE A 339 -1.80 51.59 43.81
C ILE A 339 -2.45 50.86 44.98
N ALA A 340 -2.96 51.58 45.98
CA ALA A 340 -3.81 50.99 47.01
C ALA A 340 -5.10 50.40 46.40
N GLY A 341 -5.68 51.09 45.40
CA GLY A 341 -6.80 50.60 44.61
C GLY A 341 -6.46 49.33 43.81
N LEU A 342 -5.31 49.32 43.12
CA LEU A 342 -4.79 48.14 42.42
C LEU A 342 -4.59 46.96 43.37
N ARG A 343 -4.01 47.18 44.55
CA ARG A 343 -3.84 46.14 45.57
C ARG A 343 -5.18 45.57 46.02
N ALA A 344 -6.17 46.42 46.28
CA ALA A 344 -7.51 45.99 46.66
C ALA A 344 -8.19 45.17 45.54
N ALA A 345 -8.08 45.61 44.29
CA ALA A 345 -8.63 44.89 43.13
C ALA A 345 -7.97 43.52 42.94
N VAL A 346 -6.64 43.43 43.10
CA VAL A 346 -5.89 42.17 43.02
C VAL A 346 -6.28 41.22 44.16
N LEU A 347 -6.40 41.70 45.40
CA LEU A 347 -6.85 40.88 46.53
C LEU A 347 -8.27 40.36 46.31
N GLN A 348 -9.19 41.23 45.89
CA GLN A 348 -10.57 40.87 45.58
C GLN A 348 -10.67 39.85 44.44
N GLY A 349 -9.79 39.93 43.45
CA GLY A 349 -9.73 38.99 42.33
C GLY A 349 -9.16 37.62 42.69
N ILE A 350 -8.28 37.54 43.68
CA ILE A 350 -7.62 36.30 44.10
C ILE A 350 -8.43 35.55 45.16
N GLU A 351 -9.17 36.25 46.02
CA GLU A 351 -10.04 35.69 47.07
C GLU A 351 -10.90 34.48 46.63
N PRO A 352 -11.66 34.54 45.51
CA PRO A 352 -12.48 33.41 45.08
C PRO A 352 -11.65 32.15 44.74
N ARG A 353 -10.36 32.28 44.39
CA ARG A 353 -9.49 31.12 44.17
C ARG A 353 -9.09 30.46 45.49
N PHE A 354 -8.83 31.23 46.53
CA PHE A 354 -8.50 30.68 47.85
C PHE A 354 -9.67 29.89 48.43
N VAL A 355 -10.89 30.43 48.33
CA VAL A 355 -12.10 29.71 48.74
C VAL A 355 -12.26 28.38 47.97
N ARG A 356 -11.93 28.36 46.68
CA ARG A 356 -11.97 27.12 45.89
C ARG A 356 -10.89 26.13 46.27
N LEU A 357 -9.68 26.60 46.54
CA LEU A 357 -8.59 25.75 47.01
C LEU A 357 -8.91 25.16 48.37
N GLU A 358 -9.52 25.92 49.28
CA GLU A 358 -9.97 25.45 50.57
C GLU A 358 -11.01 24.33 50.42
N ASN A 359 -12.05 24.55 49.61
CA ASN A 359 -13.05 23.51 49.31
C ASN A 359 -12.45 22.27 48.63
N GLN A 360 -11.45 22.44 47.76
CA GLN A 360 -10.74 21.32 47.11
C GLN A 360 -9.86 20.56 48.11
N ILE A 361 -9.20 21.25 49.03
CA ILE A 361 -8.39 20.64 50.08
C ILE A 361 -9.29 19.89 51.06
N GLU A 362 -10.45 20.43 51.40
CA GLU A 362 -11.46 19.75 52.22
C GLU A 362 -11.96 18.48 51.53
N ALA A 363 -12.35 18.57 50.24
CA ALA A 363 -12.77 17.41 49.47
C ALA A 363 -11.64 16.37 49.26
N LEU A 364 -10.39 16.82 49.15
CA LEU A 364 -9.22 15.93 49.11
C LEU A 364 -8.99 15.28 50.47
N SER A 365 -9.12 16.03 51.57
CA SER A 365 -9.01 15.52 52.94
C SER A 365 -10.07 14.46 53.22
N ASP A 366 -11.32 14.68 52.80
CA ASP A 366 -12.41 13.70 52.89
C ASP A 366 -12.16 12.47 52.02
N ARG A 367 -11.44 12.63 50.91
CA ARG A 367 -11.09 11.53 50.00
C ARG A 367 -9.82 10.78 50.43
N ILE A 368 -8.95 11.42 51.21
CA ILE A 368 -7.86 10.79 51.94
C ILE A 368 -8.44 10.16 53.21
N VAL A 369 -9.45 9.31 53.03
CA VAL A 369 -9.68 8.22 53.97
C VAL A 369 -8.45 7.31 53.82
N PRO A 370 -7.80 6.86 54.91
CA PRO A 370 -6.67 5.95 54.81
C PRO A 370 -7.05 4.78 53.91
N VAL A 371 -6.30 4.60 52.82
CA VAL A 371 -6.44 3.44 51.93
C VAL A 371 -6.36 2.20 52.81
N ASP A 372 -7.38 1.35 52.77
CA ASP A 372 -7.40 0.08 53.50
C ASP A 372 -6.24 -0.81 53.03
N THR A 373 -5.08 -0.66 53.67
CA THR A 373 -3.85 -1.43 53.36
C THR A 373 -4.05 -2.91 53.58
N SER A 374 -5.07 -3.30 54.35
CA SER A 374 -5.48 -4.68 54.59
C SER A 374 -5.77 -5.46 53.30
N VAL A 375 -6.35 -4.83 52.27
CA VAL A 375 -6.61 -5.52 50.98
C VAL A 375 -5.30 -5.81 50.26
N VAL A 376 -4.36 -4.87 50.27
CA VAL A 376 -3.03 -5.02 49.65
C VAL A 376 -2.20 -6.05 50.42
N GLU A 377 -2.24 -6.02 51.75
CA GLU A 377 -1.59 -7.01 52.62
C GLU A 377 -2.14 -8.43 52.39
N ASN A 378 -3.46 -8.58 52.26
CA ASN A 378 -4.10 -9.86 51.93
C ASN A 378 -3.67 -10.35 50.53
N GLN A 379 -3.57 -9.46 49.54
CA GLN A 379 -3.09 -9.80 48.21
C GLN A 379 -1.61 -10.21 48.21
N LEU A 380 -0.78 -9.53 49.00
CA LEU A 380 0.65 -9.86 49.15
C LEU A 380 0.84 -11.22 49.82
N THR A 381 0.00 -11.53 50.82
CA THR A 381 0.00 -12.83 51.51
C THR A 381 -0.43 -13.96 50.57
N ALA A 382 -1.47 -13.74 49.77
CA ALA A 382 -1.92 -14.70 48.76
C ALA A 382 -0.86 -14.92 47.65
N LEU A 383 -0.11 -13.89 47.28
CA LEU A 383 0.98 -14.00 46.33
C LEU A 383 2.14 -14.83 46.89
N MET A 384 2.55 -14.58 48.14
CA MET A 384 3.59 -15.38 48.80
C MET A 384 3.21 -16.85 48.86
N ALA A 385 1.98 -17.17 49.27
CA ALA A 385 1.49 -18.55 49.29
C ALA A 385 1.55 -19.22 47.90
N ARG A 386 1.19 -18.49 46.84
CA ARG A 386 1.28 -19.02 45.46
C ARG A 386 2.72 -19.21 45.00
N MET A 387 3.64 -18.33 45.41
CA MET A 387 5.06 -18.49 45.09
C MET A 387 5.66 -19.70 45.80
N ASP A 388 5.28 -19.94 47.06
CA ASP A 388 5.71 -21.12 47.82
C ASP A 388 5.17 -22.42 47.21
N ASP A 389 3.90 -22.44 46.81
CA ASP A 389 3.29 -23.58 46.11
C ASP A 389 3.98 -23.86 44.77
N ALA A 390 4.26 -22.81 43.99
CA ALA A 390 5.00 -22.95 42.73
C ALA A 390 6.44 -23.44 42.96
N GLY A 391 7.10 -22.96 44.01
CA GLY A 391 8.42 -23.43 44.44
C GLY A 391 8.40 -24.92 44.78
N ALA A 392 7.43 -25.37 45.56
CA ALA A 392 7.26 -26.78 45.92
C ALA A 392 6.98 -27.67 44.69
N GLN A 393 6.22 -27.17 43.71
CA GLN A 393 5.99 -27.88 42.44
C GLN A 393 7.26 -27.97 41.60
N LEU A 394 8.04 -26.88 41.51
CA LEU A 394 9.31 -26.87 40.80
C LEU A 394 10.34 -27.79 41.46
N ASP A 395 10.41 -27.83 42.79
CA ASP A 395 11.24 -28.78 43.53
C ASP A 395 10.78 -30.23 43.32
N GLY A 396 9.47 -30.46 43.25
CA GLY A 396 8.89 -31.75 42.89
C GLY A 396 9.32 -32.21 41.50
N LEU A 397 9.25 -31.32 40.51
CA LEU A 397 9.76 -31.58 39.16
C LEU A 397 11.26 -31.80 39.17
N ALA A 398 12.03 -30.96 39.85
CA ALA A 398 13.47 -31.10 39.96
C ALA A 398 13.85 -32.46 40.54
N ARG A 399 13.13 -32.95 41.56
CA ARG A 399 13.32 -34.31 42.10
C ARG A 399 12.99 -35.40 41.08
N LEU A 400 11.92 -35.26 40.31
CA LEU A 400 11.56 -36.20 39.23
C LEU A 400 12.59 -36.22 38.09
N TYR A 401 13.24 -35.08 37.81
CA TYR A 401 14.32 -34.99 36.84
C TYR A 401 15.66 -35.50 37.40
N ASN A 402 15.94 -35.29 38.70
CA ASN A 402 17.15 -35.78 39.36
C ASN A 402 17.08 -37.27 39.71
N SER A 403 15.89 -37.84 39.86
CA SER A 403 15.66 -39.30 39.89
C SER A 403 15.81 -39.91 38.48
N GLY A 404 16.85 -39.51 37.76
CA GLY A 404 17.18 -39.95 36.41
C GLY A 404 17.59 -41.43 36.28
N ASP A 405 17.41 -42.23 37.35
CA ASP A 405 17.66 -43.68 37.35
C ASP A 405 16.42 -44.51 36.99
N ASP A 406 15.21 -43.93 37.01
CA ASP A 406 13.98 -44.58 36.52
C ASP A 406 13.49 -43.90 35.22
N ARG A 407 14.41 -43.71 34.25
CA ARG A 407 13.93 -43.62 32.87
C ARG A 407 13.38 -45.01 32.54
N PRO A 408 12.06 -45.15 32.27
CA PRO A 408 11.57 -46.44 31.80
C PRO A 408 12.38 -46.77 30.55
N ASP A 409 13.03 -47.93 30.55
CA ASP A 409 13.87 -48.35 29.44
C ASP A 409 12.99 -48.37 28.18
N PHE A 410 13.08 -47.29 27.39
CA PHE A 410 12.22 -47.06 26.23
C PHE A 410 12.45 -48.15 25.20
N GLU A 411 13.62 -48.79 25.21
CA GLU A 411 13.94 -49.94 24.39
C GLU A 411 13.17 -51.18 24.85
N SER A 412 13.06 -51.42 26.17
CA SER A 412 12.26 -52.51 26.73
C SER A 412 10.75 -52.30 26.52
N LEU A 413 10.26 -51.06 26.68
CA LEU A 413 8.87 -50.73 26.38
C LEU A 413 8.57 -50.84 24.89
N ALA A 414 9.50 -50.42 24.02
CA ALA A 414 9.36 -50.55 22.57
C ALA A 414 9.34 -52.03 22.15
N THR A 415 10.18 -52.88 22.75
CA THR A 415 10.13 -54.33 22.50
C THR A 415 8.83 -54.95 23.00
N MET A 416 8.35 -54.58 24.19
CA MET A 416 7.08 -55.09 24.71
C MET A 416 5.88 -54.65 23.88
N VAL A 417 5.89 -53.42 23.36
CA VAL A 417 4.86 -52.91 22.43
C VAL A 417 4.98 -53.62 21.08
N ALA A 418 6.19 -53.82 20.54
CA ALA A 418 6.41 -54.57 19.30
C ALA A 418 5.93 -56.01 19.42
N GLU A 419 6.21 -56.69 20.53
CA GLU A 419 5.73 -58.05 20.81
C GLU A 419 4.21 -58.10 20.92
N ARG A 420 3.59 -57.22 21.73
CA ARG A 420 2.12 -57.17 21.86
C ARG A 420 1.41 -56.80 20.57
N THR A 421 1.99 -55.88 19.78
CA THR A 421 1.41 -55.49 18.48
C THR A 421 1.59 -56.60 17.45
N SER A 422 2.74 -57.28 17.42
CA SER A 422 2.98 -58.47 16.61
C SER A 422 2.01 -59.60 16.98
N GLU A 423 1.78 -59.85 18.27
CA GLU A 423 0.82 -60.84 18.75
C GLU A 423 -0.63 -60.48 18.39
N ALA A 424 -1.01 -59.21 18.53
CA ALA A 424 -2.33 -58.73 18.15
C ALA A 424 -2.55 -58.79 16.63
N VAL A 425 -1.53 -58.48 15.83
CA VAL A 425 -1.56 -58.59 14.37
C VAL A 425 -1.59 -60.05 13.93
N ALA A 426 -0.80 -60.93 14.56
CA ALA A 426 -0.80 -62.37 14.28
C ALA A 426 -2.15 -63.03 14.63
N ARG A 427 -2.78 -62.64 15.74
CA ARG A 427 -4.13 -63.10 16.11
C ARG A 427 -5.23 -62.56 15.18
N LYS A 428 -4.99 -61.43 14.51
CA LYS A 428 -5.93 -60.81 13.56
C LYS A 428 -5.63 -61.15 12.09
N ALA A 429 -4.50 -61.78 11.81
CA ALA A 429 -4.15 -62.33 10.51
C ALA A 429 -4.91 -63.63 10.27
N THR A 430 -6.16 -63.51 9.82
CA THR A 430 -6.84 -64.59 9.10
C THR A 430 -5.97 -65.03 7.92
N ALA A 431 -5.84 -66.35 7.71
CA ALA A 431 -5.13 -67.00 6.60
C ALA A 431 -5.28 -66.23 5.27
N PRO A 432 -4.24 -66.19 4.40
CA PRO A 432 -4.21 -65.29 3.25
C PRO A 432 -5.45 -65.49 2.38
N VAL A 433 -6.40 -64.56 2.52
CA VAL A 433 -7.56 -64.45 1.64
C VAL A 433 -6.98 -64.06 0.30
N ALA A 434 -7.03 -64.97 -0.67
CA ALA A 434 -6.78 -64.65 -2.06
C ALA A 434 -7.72 -63.49 -2.46
N MET A 435 -7.20 -62.27 -2.52
CA MET A 435 -7.90 -61.05 -2.96
C MET A 435 -8.36 -61.10 -4.43
N PHE A 436 -8.14 -62.22 -5.12
CA PHE A 436 -8.72 -62.53 -6.43
C PHE A 436 -9.31 -63.94 -6.37
N GLY A 437 -10.56 -64.04 -5.90
CA GLY A 437 -11.30 -65.30 -5.96
C GLY A 437 -11.56 -65.73 -7.41
N ALA A 438 -11.73 -67.02 -7.66
CA ALA A 438 -12.02 -67.57 -8.99
C ALA A 438 -13.21 -66.89 -9.69
N ASP A 439 -14.14 -66.32 -8.92
CA ASP A 439 -15.30 -65.58 -9.41
C ASP A 439 -14.95 -64.20 -9.97
N SER A 440 -13.90 -63.52 -9.46
CA SER A 440 -13.46 -62.23 -10.03
C SER A 440 -12.80 -62.43 -11.39
N LEU A 441 -12.09 -63.54 -11.57
CA LEU A 441 -11.47 -63.91 -12.86
C LEU A 441 -12.54 -64.27 -13.90
N LYS A 442 -13.54 -65.08 -13.53
CA LYS A 442 -14.70 -65.37 -14.41
C LYS A 442 -15.48 -64.10 -14.78
N SER A 443 -15.70 -63.20 -13.81
CA SER A 443 -16.38 -61.93 -14.08
C SER A 443 -15.64 -61.05 -15.08
N ILE A 444 -14.31 -61.08 -15.07
CA ILE A 444 -13.47 -60.35 -16.03
C ILE A 444 -13.54 -61.01 -17.41
N GLU A 445 -13.50 -62.34 -17.47
CA GLU A 445 -13.57 -63.12 -18.72
C GLU A 445 -14.92 -62.95 -19.45
N ASP A 446 -16.03 -62.95 -18.70
CA ASP A 446 -17.37 -62.69 -19.24
C ASP A 446 -17.50 -61.25 -19.79
N ARG A 447 -16.92 -60.26 -19.11
CA ARG A 447 -16.91 -58.86 -19.60
C ARG A 447 -16.09 -58.71 -20.89
N ILE A 448 -14.95 -59.40 -20.99
CA ILE A 448 -14.12 -59.37 -22.20
C ILE A 448 -14.86 -60.04 -23.36
N THR A 449 -15.50 -61.18 -23.12
CA THR A 449 -16.26 -61.91 -24.15
C THR A 449 -17.49 -61.12 -24.62
N GLY A 450 -18.16 -60.42 -23.69
CA GLY A 450 -19.23 -59.47 -23.99
C GLY A 450 -18.76 -58.29 -24.85
N LEU A 451 -17.59 -57.72 -24.55
CA LEU A 451 -17.00 -56.64 -25.34
C LEU A 451 -16.68 -57.09 -26.77
N ILE A 452 -16.10 -58.29 -26.94
CA ILE A 452 -15.78 -58.86 -28.25
C ILE A 452 -17.05 -59.10 -29.09
N LYS A 453 -18.11 -59.68 -28.50
CA LYS A 453 -19.41 -59.85 -29.18
C LYS A 453 -20.04 -58.51 -29.56
N SER A 454 -19.93 -57.49 -28.70
CA SER A 454 -20.46 -56.14 -28.98
C SER A 454 -19.68 -55.42 -30.10
N ALA A 455 -18.37 -55.68 -30.21
CA ALA A 455 -17.52 -55.13 -31.26
C ALA A 455 -17.80 -55.81 -32.61
N ALA A 456 -18.03 -57.13 -32.61
CA ALA A 456 -18.43 -57.88 -33.80
C ALA A 456 -19.79 -57.41 -34.35
N ARG A 457 -20.79 -57.18 -33.48
CA ARG A 457 -22.10 -56.61 -33.87
C ARG A 457 -22.00 -55.20 -34.46
N ARG A 458 -21.10 -54.37 -33.94
CA ARG A 458 -20.88 -53.01 -34.48
C ARG A 458 -20.24 -53.02 -35.87
N ARG A 459 -19.38 -54.01 -36.17
CA ARG A 459 -18.81 -54.20 -37.52
C ARG A 459 -19.86 -54.63 -38.54
N THR A 460 -20.77 -55.54 -38.19
CA THR A 460 -21.84 -56.00 -39.10
C THR A 460 -22.90 -54.93 -39.36
N MET A 461 -23.28 -54.13 -38.36
CA MET A 461 -24.18 -52.97 -38.56
C MET A 461 -23.56 -51.87 -39.43
N LYS A 462 -22.24 -51.65 -39.33
CA LYS A 462 -21.54 -50.66 -40.16
C LYS A 462 -21.44 -51.11 -41.63
N ALA A 463 -21.34 -52.41 -41.88
CA ALA A 463 -21.39 -52.98 -43.23
C ALA A 463 -22.78 -52.85 -43.88
N LEU A 464 -23.87 -53.02 -43.10
CA LEU A 464 -25.24 -52.86 -43.62
C LEU A 464 -25.55 -51.40 -43.98
N ARG A 465 -25.01 -50.43 -43.24
CA ARG A 465 -25.30 -48.98 -43.39
C ARG A 465 -24.60 -48.32 -44.58
N ILE A 466 -23.63 -48.98 -45.22
CA ILE A 466 -22.93 -48.48 -46.42
C ILE A 466 -23.70 -48.86 -47.71
N SER A 467 -24.64 -49.80 -47.65
CA SER A 467 -25.36 -50.35 -48.82
C SER A 467 -26.64 -49.61 -49.25
N TRP A 468 -27.10 -48.60 -48.50
CA TRP A 468 -28.34 -47.87 -48.82
C TRP A 468 -28.07 -46.39 -49.11
N ARG A 469 -28.08 -46.03 -50.40
CA ARG A 469 -28.08 -44.65 -50.91
C ARG A 469 -29.22 -44.53 -51.93
N PRO A 470 -30.20 -43.63 -51.76
CA PRO A 470 -30.95 -43.10 -52.88
C PRO A 470 -30.82 -41.58 -53.00
N GLY A 471 -30.77 -41.11 -54.26
CA GLY A 471 -30.60 -39.73 -54.70
C GLY A 471 -31.88 -38.84 -54.63
N PRO A 472 -31.93 -37.73 -55.38
CA PRO A 472 -32.09 -36.37 -54.85
C PRO A 472 -33.56 -35.86 -54.76
N PRO A 473 -33.83 -34.80 -53.98
CA PRO A 473 -35.18 -34.30 -53.75
C PRO A 473 -35.59 -33.22 -54.78
N ARG A 474 -36.71 -33.44 -55.47
CA ARG A 474 -37.45 -32.37 -56.15
C ARG A 474 -38.68 -32.01 -55.32
N ARG A 475 -38.71 -30.73 -54.90
CA ARG A 475 -39.88 -29.88 -54.60
C ARG A 475 -40.79 -30.34 -53.46
N TRP A 476 -41.06 -29.42 -52.53
CA TRP A 476 -42.40 -28.88 -52.21
C TRP A 476 -42.28 -28.04 -50.93
N ARG A 477 -42.39 -26.72 -51.10
CA ARG A 477 -42.60 -25.76 -50.01
C ARG A 477 -44.10 -25.71 -49.68
N ALA A 478 -44.37 -25.30 -48.43
CA ALA A 478 -45.59 -24.67 -47.92
C ALA A 478 -46.70 -25.58 -47.37
N ARG A 479 -46.84 -25.60 -46.03
CA ARG A 479 -48.04 -25.07 -45.35
C ARG A 479 -47.94 -24.99 -43.82
N CYS A 480 -48.45 -23.86 -43.31
CA CYS A 480 -49.17 -23.69 -42.05
C CYS A 480 -48.40 -23.48 -40.71
N ARG A 481 -47.94 -22.22 -40.55
CA ARG A 481 -48.27 -21.40 -39.36
C ARG A 481 -49.79 -21.41 -39.10
N ARG A 482 -50.25 -21.74 -37.88
CA ARG A 482 -51.33 -21.07 -37.09
C ARG A 482 -51.88 -21.99 -35.99
N ARG A 483 -51.64 -21.61 -34.73
CA ARG A 483 -52.60 -21.52 -33.59
C ARG A 483 -51.76 -21.27 -32.32
N ARG A 484 -51.53 -20.02 -31.89
CA ARG A 484 -52.40 -19.12 -31.12
C ARG A 484 -52.93 -19.74 -29.81
N THR A 485 -52.36 -19.25 -28.70
CA THR A 485 -53.06 -18.64 -27.55
C THR A 485 -54.13 -19.44 -26.82
N ARG A 486 -53.81 -19.86 -25.60
CA ARG A 486 -54.63 -20.00 -24.36
C ARG A 486 -53.73 -20.84 -23.42
N THR A 487 -53.48 -20.48 -22.16
CA THR A 487 -54.42 -20.04 -21.14
C THR A 487 -53.63 -19.41 -19.99
N ALA A 488 -54.05 -18.22 -19.56
CA ALA A 488 -53.75 -17.69 -18.24
C ALA A 488 -54.99 -17.89 -17.35
N ILE A 489 -54.77 -17.82 -16.03
CA ILE A 489 -55.74 -17.55 -14.95
C ILE A 489 -56.40 -18.78 -14.29
N SER A 490 -56.05 -19.00 -13.01
CA SER A 490 -56.93 -19.42 -11.90
C SER A 490 -56.06 -19.47 -10.61
N THR A 491 -55.97 -18.36 -9.85
CA THR A 491 -56.58 -18.14 -8.52
C THR A 491 -56.11 -19.14 -7.44
N ARG A 492 -55.27 -18.72 -6.46
CA ARG A 492 -55.58 -17.92 -5.25
C ARG A 492 -56.45 -18.68 -4.24
N SER A 493 -56.01 -18.66 -2.97
CA SER A 493 -56.72 -18.99 -1.72
C SER A 493 -56.61 -20.43 -1.18
N LYS A 494 -55.81 -20.62 -0.12
CA LYS A 494 -56.35 -20.80 1.25
C LYS A 494 -55.24 -20.78 2.31
N SER A 495 -55.44 -19.89 3.28
CA SER A 495 -54.80 -19.85 4.59
C SER A 495 -55.54 -20.80 5.53
N ALA A 496 -54.79 -21.53 6.35
CA ALA A 496 -55.07 -21.88 7.74
C ALA A 496 -53.80 -22.49 8.32
#